data_AF-A0A813GY99-F1
#
_entry.id   AF-A0A813GY99-F1
#
_cell.length_a   1.000
_cell.length_b   1.000
_cell.length_c   1.000
_cell.angle_alpha   90.00
_cell.angle_beta   90.00
_cell.angle_gamma   90.00
#
_symmetry.space_group_name_H-M   'P 1'
#
loop_
_entity.id
_entity.type
_entity.pdbx_description
1 polymer ?
#
loop_
_entity_poly.entity_id
_entity_poly.type
_entity_poly.pdbx_seq_one_letter_code
_entity_poly.pdbx_strand_id
1 'polypeptide(L)'
;MAGADSMPLMYCYRSTFIEVIDPHQQVHSKTRSQSVPANRAAPAGDTLKLSSYVASLGQRSEQLAVLSRRCSETVMAAVSKDALALQDVETCSTASPTGSPNTRTSASDMSSCAPHMLSSASFFNHGPDSDMEPVPPAMVPNPGSMAHPELCHRPCIYFAAGSCANGSACGYCHLSHENRPSHLDRQHREMLRGLSEAEHLALLLPALRCRAESAGLAAEAVEVLSLLEDKAAACAVTSAWGRAAARRAAMAASSPRHHMSKLSAALRRMPFSTVLGMVLRGAPATGGENKHDCVSSVGPTEQQLLDAVDRMRARLSPGAVVCA
;
A
#
# COMPACT_ATOMS: atom_id res chain seq x y z
N MET A 1 44.35 40.19 18.62
CA MET A 1 44.02 40.43 17.20
C MET A 1 44.59 39.29 16.39
N ALA A 2 43.78 38.27 16.11
CA ALA A 2 44.08 37.22 15.13
C ALA A 2 42.71 36.80 14.56
N GLY A 3 42.35 37.41 13.44
CA GLY A 3 41.13 37.09 12.71
C GLY A 3 41.37 35.83 11.88
N ALA A 4 40.67 34.75 12.21
CA ALA A 4 40.59 33.59 11.35
C ALA A 4 39.48 33.85 10.33
N ASP A 5 39.86 34.13 9.09
CA ASP A 5 38.96 34.22 7.95
C ASP A 5 38.31 32.85 7.70
N SER A 6 37.06 32.71 8.14
CA SER A 6 36.18 31.59 7.84
C SER A 6 35.63 31.78 6.42
N MET A 7 36.25 31.15 5.43
CA MET A 7 35.67 31.07 4.09
C MET A 7 34.38 30.22 4.08
N PRO A 8 33.26 30.73 3.53
CA PRO A 8 32.04 29.95 3.38
C PRO A 8 32.22 28.90 2.28
N LEU A 9 32.24 27.62 2.66
CA LEU A 9 32.13 26.51 1.71
C LEU A 9 30.70 26.47 1.17
N MET A 10 30.51 27.07 0.00
CA MET A 10 29.27 27.04 -0.75
C MET A 10 29.12 25.66 -1.42
N TYR A 11 28.46 24.73 -0.75
CA TYR A 11 28.12 23.43 -1.34
C TYR A 11 26.91 23.57 -2.27
N CYS A 12 27.14 23.72 -3.58
CA CYS A 12 26.10 23.53 -4.58
C CYS A 12 25.78 22.04 -4.73
N TYR A 13 24.71 21.60 -4.08
CA TYR A 13 24.20 20.23 -4.18
C TYR A 13 23.52 20.03 -5.55
N ARG A 14 24.30 19.66 -6.57
CA ARG A 14 23.77 19.25 -7.87
C ARG A 14 23.56 17.73 -7.85
N SER A 15 22.30 17.33 -7.87
CA SER A 15 21.83 15.94 -7.81
C SER A 15 22.08 15.19 -9.13
N THR A 16 23.34 14.96 -9.46
CA THR A 16 23.76 14.04 -10.53
C THR A 16 24.97 13.25 -10.05
N PHE A 17 24.79 11.92 -9.98
CA PHE A 17 25.79 10.86 -9.86
C PHE A 17 27.26 11.31 -9.91
N ILE A 18 27.98 11.14 -8.80
CA ILE A 18 29.45 11.09 -8.82
C ILE A 18 29.81 9.69 -9.34
N GLU A 19 30.08 9.58 -10.64
CA GLU A 19 30.90 8.49 -11.15
C GLU A 19 32.36 8.82 -10.81
N VAL A 20 32.90 8.13 -9.80
CA VAL A 20 34.34 8.06 -9.60
C VAL A 20 34.89 7.17 -10.71
N ILE A 21 35.39 7.77 -11.78
CA ILE A 21 36.09 7.05 -12.85
C ILE A 21 37.48 6.69 -12.32
N ASP A 22 37.70 5.41 -12.09
CA ASP A 22 39.00 4.85 -11.74
C ASP A 22 39.90 4.81 -13.00
N PRO A 23 41.02 5.56 -13.06
CA PRO A 23 41.85 5.65 -14.27
C PRO A 23 42.62 4.38 -14.62
N HIS A 24 42.51 3.29 -13.83
CA HIS A 24 43.23 2.04 -14.07
C HIS A 24 42.39 0.85 -14.54
N GLN A 25 41.10 1.01 -14.84
CA GLN A 25 40.28 -0.12 -15.27
C GLN A 25 40.44 -0.42 -16.76
N GLN A 26 41.34 -1.37 -17.07
CA GLN A 26 41.53 -1.95 -18.39
C GLN A 26 40.21 -2.42 -19.02
N VAL A 27 40.01 -1.98 -20.25
CA VAL A 27 38.85 -2.21 -21.10
C VAL A 27 38.73 -3.71 -21.44
N HIS A 28 37.91 -4.46 -20.71
CA HIS A 28 37.40 -5.75 -21.18
C HIS A 28 36.18 -5.52 -22.07
N SER A 29 36.43 -5.39 -23.37
CA SER A 29 35.42 -5.36 -24.42
C SER A 29 34.59 -6.66 -24.41
N LYS A 30 33.39 -6.62 -23.82
CA LYS A 30 32.40 -7.68 -23.94
C LYS A 30 31.87 -7.70 -25.39
N THR A 31 32.22 -8.77 -26.10
CA THR A 31 31.72 -9.13 -27.42
C THR A 31 30.19 -9.10 -27.45
N ARG A 32 29.66 -8.19 -28.27
CA ARG A 32 28.25 -8.03 -28.59
C ARG A 32 27.77 -9.28 -29.35
N SER A 33 26.77 -9.96 -28.80
CA SER A 33 26.13 -11.12 -29.41
C SER A 33 25.59 -10.75 -30.79
N GLN A 34 26.12 -11.37 -31.84
CA GLN A 34 25.62 -11.21 -33.20
C GLN A 34 24.20 -11.78 -33.29
N SER A 35 23.27 -10.98 -33.79
CA SER A 35 21.90 -11.39 -34.09
C SER A 35 21.89 -12.44 -35.19
N VAL A 36 21.15 -13.54 -34.96
CA VAL A 36 20.94 -14.64 -35.92
C VAL A 36 20.20 -14.11 -37.16
N PRO A 37 20.62 -14.46 -38.39
CA PRO A 37 19.98 -13.99 -39.62
C PRO A 37 18.57 -14.59 -39.81
N ALA A 38 17.64 -13.74 -40.25
CA ALA A 38 16.20 -13.96 -40.32
C ALA A 38 15.70 -14.90 -41.45
N ASN A 39 16.52 -15.84 -41.92
CA ASN A 39 16.24 -16.56 -43.18
C ASN A 39 16.28 -18.09 -43.04
N ARG A 40 15.62 -18.63 -42.00
CA ARG A 40 15.30 -20.06 -41.95
C ARG A 40 13.81 -20.25 -42.25
N ALA A 41 13.52 -20.75 -43.44
CA ALA A 41 12.20 -21.23 -43.83
C ALA A 41 11.70 -22.22 -42.77
N ALA A 42 10.53 -21.93 -42.19
CA ALA A 42 9.92 -22.78 -41.18
C ALA A 42 9.59 -24.16 -41.79
N PRO A 43 9.88 -25.27 -41.08
CA PRO A 43 9.53 -26.61 -41.57
C PRO A 43 8.02 -26.72 -41.70
N ALA A 44 7.55 -27.21 -42.85
CA ALA A 44 6.13 -27.30 -43.25
C ALA A 44 5.25 -28.24 -42.37
N GLY A 45 5.75 -28.69 -41.20
CA GLY A 45 5.06 -29.62 -40.30
C GLY A 45 4.31 -28.97 -39.12
N ASP A 46 4.49 -27.67 -38.85
CA ASP A 46 3.94 -27.02 -37.64
C ASP A 46 2.56 -26.36 -37.82
N THR A 47 2.02 -26.31 -39.04
CA THR A 47 0.71 -25.71 -39.32
C THR A 47 -0.46 -26.49 -38.70
N LEU A 48 -0.34 -27.82 -38.60
CA LEU A 48 -1.36 -28.68 -37.97
C LEU A 48 -1.43 -28.54 -36.45
N LYS A 49 -0.32 -28.18 -35.79
CA LYS A 49 -0.32 -27.90 -34.34
C LYS A 49 -0.95 -26.54 -34.04
N LEU A 50 -0.80 -25.57 -34.93
CA LEU A 50 -1.41 -24.25 -34.76
C LEU A 50 -2.93 -24.32 -34.91
N SER A 51 -3.46 -25.08 -35.88
CA SER A 51 -4.91 -25.20 -36.07
C SER A 51 -5.60 -25.88 -34.88
N SER A 52 -5.02 -26.96 -34.35
CA SER A 52 -5.56 -27.64 -33.15
C SER A 52 -5.49 -26.75 -31.90
N TYR A 53 -4.43 -25.94 -31.77
CA TYR A 53 -4.33 -24.96 -30.69
C TYR A 53 -5.39 -23.86 -30.79
N VAL A 54 -5.63 -23.30 -31.98
CA VAL A 54 -6.67 -22.29 -32.21
C VAL A 54 -8.06 -22.86 -31.93
N ALA A 55 -8.35 -24.09 -32.36
CA ALA A 55 -9.60 -24.76 -32.02
C ALA A 55 -9.77 -24.96 -30.50
N SER A 56 -8.71 -25.33 -29.78
CA SER A 56 -8.72 -25.46 -28.31
C SER A 56 -8.96 -24.12 -27.58
N LEU A 57 -8.51 -23.01 -28.16
CA LEU A 57 -8.78 -21.67 -27.64
C LEU A 57 -10.25 -21.28 -27.84
N GLY A 58 -10.82 -21.62 -29.00
CA GLY A 58 -12.25 -21.45 -29.29
C GLY A 58 -13.12 -22.15 -28.25
N GLN A 59 -12.89 -23.45 -28.03
CA GLN A 59 -13.64 -24.23 -27.02
C GLN A 59 -13.54 -23.65 -25.61
N ARG A 60 -12.34 -23.23 -25.18
CA ARG A 60 -12.16 -22.60 -23.85
C ARG A 60 -12.87 -21.26 -23.73
N SER A 61 -12.91 -20.47 -24.81
CA SER A 61 -13.64 -19.20 -24.80
C SER A 61 -15.15 -19.40 -24.66
N GLU A 62 -15.69 -20.44 -25.31
CA GLU A 62 -17.11 -20.78 -25.23
C GLU A 62 -17.49 -21.32 -23.84
N GLN A 63 -16.64 -22.15 -23.24
CA GLN A 63 -16.81 -22.61 -21.86
C GLN A 63 -16.84 -21.43 -20.86
N LEU A 64 -15.94 -20.45 -21.02
CA LEU A 64 -15.94 -19.25 -20.17
C LEU A 64 -17.21 -18.41 -20.37
N ALA A 65 -17.73 -18.30 -21.60
CA ALA A 65 -18.98 -17.58 -21.86
C ALA A 65 -20.20 -18.26 -21.21
N VAL A 66 -20.25 -19.60 -21.19
CA VAL A 66 -21.29 -20.37 -20.49
C VAL A 66 -21.20 -20.16 -18.97
N LEU A 67 -20.00 -20.23 -18.39
CA LEU A 67 -19.79 -20.01 -16.95
C LEU A 67 -20.15 -18.57 -16.56
N SER A 68 -19.81 -17.58 -17.39
CA SER A 68 -20.16 -16.18 -17.15
C SER A 68 -21.68 -15.96 -17.12
N ARG A 69 -22.43 -16.60 -18.05
CA ARG A 69 -23.89 -16.54 -18.07
C ARG A 69 -24.51 -17.17 -16.82
N ARG A 70 -24.06 -18.37 -16.45
CA ARG A 70 -24.53 -19.05 -15.22
C ARG A 70 -24.24 -18.23 -13.96
N CYS A 71 -23.05 -17.63 -13.86
CA CYS A 71 -22.71 -16.78 -12.72
C CYS A 71 -23.63 -15.56 -12.65
N SER A 72 -23.88 -14.90 -13.78
CA SER A 72 -24.82 -13.77 -13.85
C SER A 72 -26.24 -14.15 -13.44
N GLU A 73 -26.73 -15.32 -13.86
CA GLU A 73 -28.05 -15.83 -13.46
C GLU A 73 -28.12 -16.10 -11.95
N THR A 74 -27.08 -16.72 -11.37
CA THR A 74 -27.04 -16.97 -9.93
C THR A 74 -26.97 -15.69 -9.09
N VAL A 75 -26.23 -14.68 -9.55
CA VAL A 75 -26.12 -13.39 -8.87
C VAL A 75 -27.45 -12.64 -8.93
N MET A 76 -28.10 -12.59 -10.10
CA MET A 76 -29.42 -11.95 -10.23
C MET A 76 -30.50 -12.67 -9.42
N ALA A 77 -30.46 -14.01 -9.36
CA ALA A 77 -31.39 -14.79 -8.53
C ALA A 77 -31.19 -14.56 -7.02
N ALA A 78 -29.94 -14.36 -6.56
CA ALA A 78 -29.65 -14.03 -5.17
C ALA A 78 -30.15 -12.62 -4.81
N VAL A 79 -29.85 -11.62 -5.65
CA VAL A 79 -30.31 -10.23 -5.44
C VAL A 79 -31.83 -10.14 -5.42
N SER A 80 -32.53 -10.91 -6.27
CA SER A 80 -33.99 -10.89 -6.32
C SER A 80 -34.66 -11.54 -5.09
N LYS A 81 -33.98 -12.45 -4.38
CA LYS A 81 -34.51 -13.05 -3.14
C LYS A 81 -34.38 -12.08 -1.96
N ASP A 82 -33.27 -11.36 -1.88
CA ASP A 82 -33.05 -10.37 -0.82
C ASP A 82 -33.96 -9.15 -0.97
N ALA A 83 -34.32 -8.77 -2.21
CA ALA A 83 -35.26 -7.69 -2.48
C ALA A 83 -36.70 -7.97 -1.98
N LEU A 84 -37.12 -9.23 -1.91
CA LEU A 84 -38.44 -9.62 -1.38
C LEU A 84 -38.46 -9.73 0.14
N ALA A 85 -37.32 -9.95 0.79
CA ALA A 85 -37.24 -10.04 2.25
C ALA A 85 -37.29 -8.67 2.96
N LEU A 86 -37.16 -7.56 2.22
CA LEU A 86 -37.17 -6.21 2.78
C LEU A 86 -38.51 -5.47 2.68
N GLN A 87 -39.57 -6.10 2.13
CA GLN A 87 -40.89 -5.46 2.01
C GLN A 87 -41.84 -5.74 3.19
N ASP A 88 -41.46 -6.55 4.18
CA ASP A 88 -42.32 -6.92 5.33
C ASP A 88 -41.97 -6.21 6.66
N VAL A 89 -41.17 -5.13 6.64
CA VAL A 89 -40.75 -4.40 7.87
C VAL A 89 -41.22 -2.93 7.88
N GLU A 90 -42.41 -2.64 7.37
CA GLU A 90 -43.06 -1.34 7.58
C GLU A 90 -44.51 -1.50 8.02
N THR A 91 -44.73 -1.84 9.29
CA THR A 91 -45.85 -1.34 10.11
C THR A 91 -45.73 -1.84 11.55
N CYS A 92 -45.16 -1.04 12.45
CA CYS A 92 -45.69 -0.95 13.82
C CYS A 92 -45.20 0.34 14.51
N SER A 93 -46.14 1.25 14.71
CA SER A 93 -45.98 2.52 15.42
C SER A 93 -45.97 2.32 16.94
N THR A 94 -45.16 3.14 17.60
CA THR A 94 -45.43 3.83 18.89
C THR A 94 -46.03 3.04 20.04
N ALA A 95 -45.19 2.65 21.01
CA ALA A 95 -45.48 2.79 22.45
C ALA A 95 -44.22 2.59 23.29
N SER A 96 -43.88 3.59 24.12
CA SER A 96 -43.03 3.39 25.30
C SER A 96 -43.80 2.57 26.34
N PRO A 97 -43.10 1.71 27.09
CA PRO A 97 -43.21 1.83 28.54
C PRO A 97 -41.88 1.60 29.27
N THR A 98 -41.69 2.43 30.27
CA THR A 98 -40.84 2.23 31.44
C THR A 98 -41.13 0.88 32.13
N GLY A 99 -40.09 0.11 32.46
CA GLY A 99 -40.23 -1.02 33.38
C GLY A 99 -39.02 -1.97 33.41
N SER A 100 -38.15 -1.82 34.41
CA SER A 100 -37.38 -2.94 35.00
C SER A 100 -38.34 -3.87 35.75
N PRO A 101 -38.14 -5.21 35.79
CA PRO A 101 -37.30 -5.80 36.84
C PRO A 101 -36.55 -7.11 36.50
N ASN A 102 -35.41 -7.29 37.17
CA ASN A 102 -34.74 -8.47 37.75
C ASN A 102 -34.94 -9.92 37.24
N THR A 103 -33.85 -10.68 37.46
CA THR A 103 -33.69 -12.16 37.58
C THR A 103 -33.39 -12.88 36.26
N ARG A 104 -32.49 -13.87 36.15
CA ARG A 104 -31.78 -14.72 37.11
C ARG A 104 -30.71 -15.55 36.35
N THR A 105 -29.59 -15.86 37.02
CA THR A 105 -28.79 -17.11 36.91
C THR A 105 -28.37 -17.67 35.55
N SER A 106 -27.06 -17.77 35.31
CA SER A 106 -26.36 -19.08 35.22
C SER A 106 -24.85 -18.88 35.38
N ALA A 107 -24.36 -19.31 36.54
CA ALA A 107 -22.96 -19.52 36.84
C ALA A 107 -22.60 -20.98 36.52
N SER A 108 -21.45 -21.18 35.89
CA SER A 108 -20.69 -22.44 35.75
C SER A 108 -19.28 -21.95 35.43
N ASP A 109 -18.33 -21.79 36.34
CA ASP A 109 -17.81 -22.62 37.42
C ASP A 109 -17.14 -23.93 36.97
N MET A 110 -15.85 -24.00 37.33
CA MET A 110 -14.95 -25.16 37.46
C MET A 110 -14.19 -25.68 36.23
N SER A 111 -12.89 -25.41 36.19
CA SER A 111 -11.81 -26.43 36.30
C SER A 111 -10.44 -25.75 36.11
N SER A 112 -9.71 -25.38 37.17
CA SER A 112 -8.81 -26.22 37.99
C SER A 112 -7.75 -26.98 37.18
N CYS A 113 -6.53 -26.45 37.12
CA CYS A 113 -5.28 -27.20 37.04
C CYS A 113 -4.08 -26.26 37.36
N ALA A 114 -3.66 -26.26 38.61
CA ALA A 114 -2.27 -26.07 39.05
C ALA A 114 -1.87 -27.35 39.83
N PRO A 115 -0.62 -27.63 40.23
CA PRO A 115 0.70 -27.10 39.83
C PRO A 115 1.71 -28.24 39.47
N HIS A 116 2.82 -27.92 38.81
CA HIS A 116 4.07 -28.71 38.87
C HIS A 116 5.20 -27.72 39.18
N MET A 117 5.62 -27.59 40.44
CA MET A 117 6.64 -28.40 41.12
C MET A 117 8.00 -28.43 40.39
N LEU A 118 8.84 -27.46 40.78
CA LEU A 118 10.23 -27.61 41.21
C LEU A 118 11.16 -28.46 40.34
N SER A 119 12.09 -27.81 39.63
CA SER A 119 13.41 -28.40 39.43
C SER A 119 14.50 -27.35 39.15
N SER A 120 15.57 -27.49 39.92
CA SER A 120 16.93 -26.99 39.66
C SER A 120 17.22 -25.52 39.98
N ALA A 121 17.37 -25.28 41.28
CA ALA A 121 18.20 -24.24 41.85
C ALA A 121 19.64 -24.35 41.29
N SER A 122 19.99 -23.44 40.40
CA SER A 122 21.38 -23.09 40.11
C SER A 122 21.72 -21.86 40.94
N PHE A 123 22.29 -22.11 42.11
CA PHE A 123 22.92 -21.12 42.97
C PHE A 123 24.14 -20.51 42.23
N PHE A 124 23.93 -19.49 41.42
CA PHE A 124 25.01 -18.58 41.03
C PHE A 124 25.00 -17.39 41.99
N ASN A 125 25.99 -17.37 42.86
CA ASN A 125 26.38 -16.21 43.67
C ASN A 125 26.58 -14.99 42.75
N HIS A 126 25.60 -14.10 42.70
CA HIS A 126 25.82 -12.73 42.23
C HIS A 126 26.30 -11.91 43.42
N GLY A 127 27.59 -11.54 43.37
CA GLY A 127 28.20 -10.64 44.33
C GLY A 127 27.44 -9.30 44.38
N PRO A 128 27.33 -8.67 45.55
CA PRO A 128 26.58 -7.44 45.76
C PRO A 128 27.42 -6.23 45.35
N ASP A 129 27.78 -6.09 44.07
CA ASP A 129 28.40 -4.88 43.49
C ASP A 129 28.24 -4.88 41.95
N SER A 130 27.10 -5.39 41.46
CA SER A 130 26.77 -5.33 40.04
C SER A 130 26.38 -3.90 39.68
N ASP A 131 27.31 -3.21 39.02
CA ASP A 131 27.12 -1.96 38.29
C ASP A 131 25.70 -1.89 37.72
N MET A 132 24.88 -0.96 38.24
CA MET A 132 23.58 -0.63 37.65
C MET A 132 23.85 -0.18 36.21
N GLU A 133 23.67 -1.09 35.26
CA GLU A 133 23.64 -0.73 33.86
C GLU A 133 22.55 0.34 33.70
N PRO A 134 22.89 1.56 33.26
CA PRO A 134 21.94 2.65 33.20
C PRO A 134 20.78 2.23 32.30
N VAL A 135 19.59 2.11 32.90
CA VAL A 135 18.35 1.83 32.17
C VAL A 135 18.28 2.80 31.00
N PRO A 136 18.25 2.31 29.74
CA PRO A 136 18.26 3.19 28.59
C PRO A 136 17.08 4.15 28.72
N PRO A 137 17.31 5.48 28.63
CA PRO A 137 16.27 6.46 28.85
C PRO A 137 15.08 6.13 27.97
N ALA A 138 13.91 5.97 28.58
CA ALA A 138 12.66 5.70 27.88
C ALA A 138 12.55 6.71 26.73
N MET A 139 12.65 6.22 25.49
CA MET A 139 12.71 7.10 24.32
C MET A 139 11.42 7.88 24.23
N VAL A 140 11.49 9.20 24.45
CA VAL A 140 10.36 10.10 24.29
C VAL A 140 9.86 9.97 22.85
N PRO A 141 8.58 9.63 22.63
CA PRO A 141 8.04 9.50 21.28
C PRO A 141 8.12 10.86 20.57
N ASN A 142 8.80 10.90 19.43
CA ASN A 142 8.83 12.08 18.56
C ASN A 142 7.67 12.02 17.56
N PRO A 143 7.22 13.16 17.02
CA PRO A 143 6.09 13.20 16.08
C PRO A 143 6.35 12.36 14.82
N GLY A 144 7.59 12.28 14.35
CA GLY A 144 7.96 11.45 13.20
C GLY A 144 7.70 9.95 13.40
N SER A 145 7.74 9.48 14.65
CA SER A 145 7.59 8.07 15.02
C SER A 145 6.14 7.68 15.31
N MET A 146 5.21 8.64 15.24
CA MET A 146 3.78 8.38 15.45
C MET A 146 3.26 7.38 14.40
N ALA A 147 2.47 6.41 14.85
CA ALA A 147 1.89 5.34 14.03
C ALA A 147 2.92 4.45 13.30
N HIS A 148 4.12 4.27 13.86
CA HIS A 148 5.05 3.23 13.43
C HIS A 148 4.45 1.83 13.67
N PRO A 149 4.62 0.85 12.76
CA PRO A 149 5.47 0.87 11.55
C PRO A 149 4.78 1.33 10.26
N GLU A 150 3.44 1.31 10.21
CA GLU A 150 2.72 1.44 8.94
C GLU A 150 2.58 2.87 8.43
N LEU A 151 2.44 3.84 9.33
CA LEU A 151 2.04 5.22 9.04
C LEU A 151 3.02 6.30 9.55
N CYS A 152 4.13 5.88 10.13
CA CYS A 152 5.21 6.77 10.54
C CYS A 152 5.83 7.53 9.36
N HIS A 153 6.52 8.62 9.69
CA HIS A 153 7.29 9.37 8.70
C HIS A 153 8.53 8.59 8.26
N ARG A 154 9.19 9.09 7.22
CA ARG A 154 10.44 8.50 6.72
C ARG A 154 11.47 8.37 7.87
N PRO A 155 12.27 7.29 7.91
CA PRO A 155 13.32 7.13 8.92
C PRO A 155 14.30 8.30 8.92
N CYS A 156 14.68 8.76 10.11
CA CYS A 156 15.64 9.82 10.32
C CYS A 156 17.06 9.30 10.08
N ILE A 157 17.69 9.76 8.99
CA ILE A 157 19.06 9.36 8.64
C ILE A 157 20.09 9.83 9.68
N TYR A 158 19.86 10.96 10.35
CA TYR A 158 20.76 11.49 11.37
C TYR A 158 20.61 10.75 12.70
N PHE A 159 19.41 10.29 13.04
CA PHE A 159 19.21 9.48 14.23
C PHE A 159 19.85 8.10 14.07
N ALA A 160 19.70 7.49 12.89
CA ALA A 160 20.39 6.25 12.55
C ALA A 160 21.93 6.37 12.62
N ALA A 161 22.47 7.58 12.39
CA ALA A 161 23.89 7.88 12.54
C ALA A 161 24.30 8.33 13.96
N GLY A 162 23.36 8.43 14.91
CA GLY A 162 23.62 8.90 16.27
C GLY A 162 23.84 10.42 16.42
N SER A 163 23.51 11.20 15.40
CA SER A 163 23.81 12.64 15.32
C SER A 163 22.58 13.53 15.11
N CYS A 164 21.38 13.07 15.47
CA CYS A 164 20.15 13.87 15.33
C CYS A 164 20.07 14.97 16.39
N ALA A 165 20.25 16.23 15.97
CA ALA A 165 20.16 17.38 16.88
C ALA A 165 18.72 17.74 17.29
N ASN A 166 17.70 17.29 16.54
CA ASN A 166 16.30 17.65 16.80
C ASN A 166 15.67 16.88 17.97
N GLY A 167 16.31 15.80 18.44
CA GLY A 167 15.82 15.01 19.58
C GLY A 167 14.35 14.59 19.44
N SER A 168 13.55 14.90 20.47
CA SER A 168 12.11 14.60 20.52
C SER A 168 11.24 15.45 19.58
N ALA A 169 11.76 16.57 19.07
CA ALA A 169 11.06 17.43 18.10
C ALA A 169 11.27 17.01 16.65
N CYS A 170 12.03 15.93 16.39
CA CYS A 170 12.29 15.47 15.04
C CYS A 170 10.99 14.99 14.35
N GLY A 171 10.71 15.55 13.17
CA GLY A 171 9.59 15.12 12.32
C GLY A 171 9.84 13.82 11.54
N TYR A 172 10.98 13.17 11.74
CA TYR A 172 11.34 11.90 11.10
C TYR A 172 11.36 10.77 12.13
N CYS A 173 11.00 9.56 11.69
CA CYS A 173 10.89 8.42 12.59
C CYS A 173 12.27 8.01 13.13
N HIS A 174 12.38 7.84 14.45
CA HIS A 174 13.61 7.38 15.13
C HIS A 174 13.57 5.89 15.47
N LEU A 175 12.43 5.22 15.28
CA LEU A 175 12.30 3.80 15.54
C LEU A 175 13.05 2.97 14.49
N SER A 176 13.46 1.76 14.87
CA SER A 176 14.13 0.83 13.96
C SER A 176 13.18 0.42 12.83
N HIS A 177 13.63 0.53 11.58
CA HIS A 177 12.89 0.02 10.43
C HIS A 177 13.62 -1.19 9.89
N GLU A 178 13.28 -2.36 10.43
CA GLU A 178 13.89 -3.64 10.05
C GLU A 178 13.65 -3.96 8.56
N ASN A 179 12.51 -3.49 8.03
CA ASN A 179 12.11 -3.73 6.67
C ASN A 179 12.28 -2.47 5.84
N ARG A 180 13.33 -2.42 5.00
CA ARG A 180 13.39 -1.43 3.93
C ARG A 180 12.19 -1.68 3.01
N PRO A 181 11.30 -0.68 2.80
CA PRO A 181 10.11 -0.89 2.00
C PRO A 181 10.50 -1.40 0.62
N SER A 182 9.77 -2.41 0.14
CA SER A 182 9.98 -2.99 -1.18
C SER A 182 9.99 -1.88 -2.22
N HIS A 183 11.14 -1.67 -2.86
CA HIS A 183 11.24 -0.67 -3.91
C HIS A 183 10.70 -1.30 -5.19
N LEU A 184 9.66 -0.69 -5.75
CA LEU A 184 9.16 -1.09 -7.07
C LEU A 184 10.30 -1.02 -8.08
N ASP A 185 10.40 -1.98 -8.98
CA ASP A 185 11.43 -1.97 -10.02
C ASP A 185 11.22 -0.82 -11.02
N ARG A 186 12.20 -0.57 -11.89
CA ARG A 186 12.12 0.52 -12.88
C ARG A 186 10.91 0.36 -13.81
N GLN A 187 10.60 -0.87 -14.22
CA GLN A 187 9.54 -1.16 -15.18
C GLN A 187 8.16 -0.92 -14.57
N HIS A 188 7.94 -1.36 -13.33
CA HIS A 188 6.76 -1.14 -12.53
C HIS A 188 6.51 0.36 -12.27
N ARG A 189 7.55 1.13 -11.97
CA ARG A 189 7.41 2.59 -11.82
C ARG A 189 7.00 3.26 -13.13
N GLU A 190 7.58 2.85 -14.25
CA GLU A 190 7.23 3.41 -15.56
C GLU A 190 5.81 3.05 -15.98
N MET A 191 5.41 1.81 -15.68
CA MET A 191 4.05 1.33 -15.87
C MET A 191 3.04 2.13 -15.06
N LEU A 192 3.31 2.38 -13.76
CA LEU A 192 2.47 3.23 -12.92
C LEU A 192 2.38 4.68 -13.43
N ARG A 193 3.49 5.26 -13.89
CA ARG A 193 3.50 6.61 -14.49
C ARG A 193 2.65 6.72 -15.75
N GLY A 194 2.53 5.62 -16.49
CA GLY A 194 1.69 5.53 -17.67
C GLY A 194 0.20 5.39 -17.35
N LEU A 195 -0.20 5.08 -16.12
CA LEU A 195 -1.63 4.92 -15.80
C LEU A 195 -2.30 6.29 -15.70
N SER A 196 -3.54 6.36 -16.18
CA SER A 196 -4.42 7.50 -15.82
C SER A 196 -4.72 7.46 -14.31
N GLU A 197 -5.17 8.58 -13.75
CA GLU A 197 -5.50 8.65 -12.32
C GLU A 197 -6.55 7.60 -11.90
N ALA A 198 -7.60 7.40 -12.72
CA ALA A 198 -8.61 6.36 -12.48
C ALA A 198 -8.00 4.94 -12.46
N GLU A 199 -7.14 4.62 -13.43
CA GLU A 199 -6.45 3.32 -13.51
C GLU A 199 -5.47 3.14 -12.34
N HIS A 200 -4.77 4.20 -11.95
CA HIS A 200 -3.85 4.20 -10.83
C HIS A 200 -4.57 3.93 -9.51
N LEU A 201 -5.70 4.61 -9.26
CA LEU A 201 -6.54 4.37 -8.08
C LEU A 201 -7.14 2.97 -8.08
N ALA A 202 -7.67 2.50 -9.22
CA ALA A 202 -8.22 1.16 -9.36
C ALA A 202 -7.19 0.06 -9.05
N LEU A 203 -5.91 0.31 -9.36
CA LEU A 203 -4.82 -0.61 -9.05
C LEU A 203 -4.38 -0.55 -7.58
N LEU A 204 -4.30 0.65 -6.97
CA LEU A 204 -3.79 0.83 -5.61
C LEU A 204 -4.83 0.55 -4.52
N LEU A 205 -6.11 0.81 -4.75
CA LEU A 205 -7.18 0.63 -3.75
C LEU A 205 -7.25 -0.80 -3.18
N PRO A 206 -7.23 -1.88 -3.99
CA PRO A 206 -7.22 -3.25 -3.45
C PRO A 206 -5.98 -3.55 -2.59
N ALA A 207 -4.83 -2.97 -2.92
CA ALA A 207 -3.61 -3.14 -2.12
C ALA A 207 -3.71 -2.38 -0.79
N LEU A 208 -4.28 -1.18 -0.79
CA LEU A 208 -4.53 -0.39 0.42
C LEU A 208 -5.50 -1.10 1.37
N ARG A 209 -6.64 -1.61 0.87
CA ARG A 209 -7.61 -2.36 1.69
C ARG A 209 -6.98 -3.60 2.32
N CYS A 210 -6.33 -4.43 1.49
CA CYS A 210 -5.64 -5.64 1.94
C CYS A 210 -4.56 -5.32 2.99
N ARG A 211 -3.82 -4.20 2.84
CA ARG A 211 -2.81 -3.80 3.81
C ARG A 211 -3.42 -3.24 5.10
N ALA A 212 -4.49 -2.45 5.00
CA ALA A 212 -5.20 -1.95 6.17
C ALA A 212 -5.74 -3.10 7.02
N GLU A 213 -6.36 -4.12 6.40
CA GLU A 213 -6.82 -5.33 7.08
C GLU A 213 -5.65 -6.09 7.72
N SER A 214 -4.60 -6.36 6.96
CA SER A 214 -3.45 -7.14 7.45
C SER A 214 -2.69 -6.44 8.59
N ALA A 215 -2.76 -5.11 8.65
CA ALA A 215 -2.13 -4.30 9.68
C ALA A 215 -3.06 -3.98 10.87
N GLY A 216 -4.33 -4.42 10.84
CA GLY A 216 -5.31 -4.06 11.86
C GLY A 216 -5.71 -2.58 11.86
N LEU A 217 -5.57 -1.89 10.72
CA LEU A 217 -5.89 -0.48 10.52
C LEU A 217 -7.21 -0.26 9.76
N ALA A 218 -7.98 -1.33 9.54
CA ALA A 218 -9.16 -1.29 8.68
C ALA A 218 -10.19 -0.26 9.17
N ALA A 219 -10.42 -0.16 10.48
CA ALA A 219 -11.38 0.78 11.08
C ALA A 219 -10.91 2.24 10.97
N GLU A 220 -9.63 2.49 11.22
CA GLU A 220 -9.06 3.84 11.20
C GLU A 220 -8.91 4.38 9.78
N ALA A 221 -8.72 3.49 8.80
CA ALA A 221 -8.54 3.80 7.38
C ALA A 221 -9.84 3.95 6.58
N VAL A 222 -11.03 3.63 7.15
CA VAL A 222 -12.33 3.69 6.44
C VAL A 222 -12.53 5.03 5.76
N GLU A 223 -12.28 6.12 6.49
CA GLU A 223 -12.46 7.49 5.99
C GLU A 223 -11.56 7.79 4.77
N VAL A 224 -10.27 7.42 4.86
CA VAL A 224 -9.30 7.61 3.77
C VAL A 224 -9.67 6.75 2.57
N LEU A 225 -10.05 5.50 2.78
CA LEU A 225 -10.45 4.58 1.72
C LEU A 225 -11.72 5.05 1.00
N SER A 226 -12.73 5.53 1.73
CA SER A 226 -13.96 6.09 1.15
C SER A 226 -13.65 7.29 0.25
N LEU A 227 -12.83 8.24 0.71
CA LEU A 227 -12.45 9.41 -0.10
C LEU A 227 -11.73 9.01 -1.38
N LEU A 228 -10.88 7.97 -1.32
CA LEU A 228 -10.18 7.46 -2.50
C LEU A 228 -11.12 6.72 -3.47
N GLU A 229 -12.13 6.04 -2.96
CA GLU A 229 -13.17 5.37 -3.76
C GLU A 229 -14.08 6.36 -4.47
N ASP A 230 -14.52 7.40 -3.75
CA ASP A 230 -15.29 8.52 -4.32
C ASP A 230 -14.48 9.23 -5.41
N LYS A 231 -13.19 9.46 -5.15
CA LYS A 231 -12.27 10.04 -6.14
C LYS A 231 -12.12 9.13 -7.36
N ALA A 232 -11.94 7.82 -7.16
CA ALA A 232 -11.84 6.86 -8.26
C ALA A 232 -13.12 6.82 -9.11
N ALA A 233 -14.29 6.87 -8.47
CA ALA A 233 -15.59 6.93 -9.14
C ALA A 233 -15.74 8.22 -9.96
N ALA A 234 -15.37 9.37 -9.41
CA ALA A 234 -15.39 10.65 -10.12
C ALA A 234 -14.47 10.63 -11.36
N CYS A 235 -13.25 10.08 -11.24
CA CYS A 235 -12.32 9.96 -12.37
C CYS A 235 -12.80 8.97 -13.43
N ALA A 236 -13.52 7.90 -13.04
CA ALA A 236 -14.02 6.89 -13.97
C ALA A 236 -15.03 7.49 -14.97
N VAL A 237 -15.93 8.37 -14.49
CA VAL A 237 -16.94 9.06 -15.32
C VAL A 237 -16.27 9.88 -16.43
N THR A 238 -15.23 10.65 -16.11
CA THR A 238 -14.52 11.48 -17.09
C THR A 238 -13.71 10.63 -18.09
N SER A 239 -13.16 9.51 -17.65
CA SER A 239 -12.28 8.66 -18.49
C SER A 239 -13.02 7.82 -19.54
N ALA A 240 -14.30 7.50 -19.29
CA ALA A 240 -15.10 6.63 -20.13
C ALA A 240 -15.36 7.21 -21.54
N TRP A 241 -15.28 8.53 -21.71
CA TRP A 241 -15.74 9.21 -22.92
C TRP A 241 -14.71 9.37 -24.05
N GLY A 242 -13.42 9.02 -23.88
CA GLY A 242 -12.45 9.36 -24.96
C GLY A 242 -11.23 8.48 -25.21
N ARG A 243 -10.61 7.86 -24.20
CA ARG A 243 -9.23 7.34 -24.37
C ARG A 243 -8.97 5.91 -23.87
N ALA A 244 -9.92 5.30 -23.17
CA ALA A 244 -9.72 3.99 -22.56
C ALA A 244 -9.76 2.82 -23.58
N ALA A 245 -10.52 2.95 -24.68
CA ALA A 245 -10.63 1.90 -25.69
C ALA A 245 -9.33 1.72 -26.50
N ALA A 246 -8.73 2.83 -26.96
CA ALA A 246 -7.51 2.80 -27.75
C ALA A 246 -6.28 2.32 -26.94
N ARG A 247 -6.15 2.71 -25.66
CA ARG A 247 -5.05 2.26 -24.80
C ARG A 247 -5.21 0.82 -24.33
N ARG A 248 -6.43 0.36 -24.02
CA ARG A 248 -6.69 -1.05 -23.69
C ARG A 248 -6.36 -1.96 -24.88
N ALA A 249 -6.68 -1.54 -26.11
CA ALA A 249 -6.30 -2.27 -27.32
C ALA A 249 -4.78 -2.38 -27.50
N ALA A 250 -4.03 -1.29 -27.26
CA ALA A 250 -2.57 -1.28 -27.35
C ALA A 250 -1.87 -2.12 -26.25
N MET A 251 -2.39 -2.09 -25.01
CA MET A 251 -1.85 -2.91 -23.92
C MET A 251 -2.22 -4.39 -24.04
N ALA A 252 -3.40 -4.73 -24.57
CA ALA A 252 -3.80 -6.12 -24.76
C ALA A 252 -2.87 -6.89 -25.72
N ALA A 253 -2.20 -6.18 -26.65
CA ALA A 253 -1.29 -6.79 -27.62
C ALA A 253 0.08 -7.21 -27.06
N SER A 254 0.46 -6.79 -25.84
CA SER A 254 1.84 -6.95 -25.33
C SER A 254 1.88 -7.63 -23.95
N SER A 255 1.59 -8.93 -23.88
CA SER A 255 1.67 -9.85 -22.71
C SER A 255 1.91 -9.20 -21.30
N PRO A 256 1.01 -8.33 -20.78
CA PRO A 256 1.25 -7.55 -19.57
C PRO A 256 0.81 -8.27 -18.30
N ARG A 257 0.08 -9.38 -18.42
CA ARG A 257 -0.60 -10.05 -17.29
C ARG A 257 0.37 -10.45 -16.18
N HIS A 258 1.54 -10.96 -16.55
CA HIS A 258 2.54 -11.36 -15.59
C HIS A 258 3.18 -10.17 -14.85
N HIS A 259 3.43 -9.06 -15.55
CA HIS A 259 3.94 -7.84 -14.91
C HIS A 259 2.90 -7.20 -13.99
N MET A 260 1.63 -7.18 -14.40
CA MET A 260 0.53 -6.73 -13.55
C MET A 260 0.40 -7.57 -12.29
N SER A 261 0.46 -8.90 -12.41
CA SER A 261 0.42 -9.79 -11.24
C SER A 261 1.60 -9.55 -10.30
N LYS A 262 2.82 -9.39 -10.84
CA LYS A 262 4.02 -9.05 -10.05
C LYS A 262 3.91 -7.69 -9.38
N LEU A 263 3.40 -6.69 -10.08
CA LEU A 263 3.17 -5.35 -9.52
C LEU A 263 2.18 -5.41 -8.37
N SER A 264 1.01 -6.04 -8.58
CA SER A 264 0.01 -6.21 -7.52
C SER A 264 0.56 -6.96 -6.31
N ALA A 265 1.36 -8.00 -6.53
CA ALA A 265 2.03 -8.72 -5.43
C ALA A 265 3.06 -7.84 -4.70
N ALA A 266 3.82 -7.01 -5.42
CA ALA A 266 4.77 -6.08 -4.82
C ALA A 266 4.06 -5.01 -3.98
N LEU A 267 2.98 -4.43 -4.51
CA LEU A 267 2.17 -3.41 -3.83
C LEU A 267 1.58 -3.92 -2.51
N ARG A 268 1.10 -5.17 -2.47
CA ARG A 268 0.57 -5.79 -1.23
C ARG A 268 1.62 -5.99 -0.13
N ARG A 269 2.90 -6.02 -0.50
CA ARG A 269 4.03 -6.20 0.46
C ARG A 269 4.60 -4.87 0.93
N MET A 270 4.16 -3.75 0.36
CA MET A 270 4.58 -2.42 0.79
C MET A 270 3.78 -1.99 2.02
N PRO A 271 4.40 -1.18 2.91
CA PRO A 271 3.67 -0.65 4.06
C PRO A 271 2.59 0.34 3.58
N PHE A 272 1.54 0.49 4.38
CA PHE A 272 0.36 1.27 4.02
C PHE A 272 0.71 2.71 3.59
N SER A 273 1.57 3.39 4.38
CA SER A 273 2.06 4.74 4.08
C SER A 273 2.73 4.87 2.72
N THR A 274 3.47 3.86 2.26
CA THR A 274 4.19 3.96 0.99
C THR A 274 3.21 3.85 -0.16
N VAL A 275 2.22 2.94 -0.08
CA VAL A 275 1.18 2.82 -1.10
C VAL A 275 0.34 4.09 -1.16
N LEU A 276 -0.06 4.61 0.00
CA LEU A 276 -0.83 5.85 0.11
C LEU A 276 -0.05 7.06 -0.43
N GLY A 277 1.24 7.16 -0.13
CA GLY A 277 2.11 8.21 -0.66
C GLY A 277 2.29 8.16 -2.18
N MET A 278 2.02 7.04 -2.84
CA MET A 278 1.95 6.99 -4.32
C MET A 278 0.65 7.57 -4.84
N VAL A 279 -0.46 7.37 -4.12
CA VAL A 279 -1.75 7.98 -4.45
C VAL A 279 -1.69 9.50 -4.31
N LEU A 280 -1.16 9.98 -3.18
CA LEU A 280 -1.09 11.42 -2.86
C LEU A 280 -0.21 12.21 -3.83
N ARG A 281 0.88 11.63 -4.32
CA ARG A 281 1.75 12.31 -5.31
C ARG A 281 1.13 12.41 -6.70
N GLY A 282 0.01 11.74 -6.93
CA GLY A 282 -0.68 11.70 -8.22
C GLY A 282 0.13 10.99 -9.30
N ALA A 283 -0.54 10.66 -10.40
CA ALA A 283 0.17 10.43 -11.65
C ALA A 283 0.70 11.79 -12.13
N PRO A 284 1.96 11.92 -12.56
CA PRO A 284 2.41 13.15 -13.19
C PRO A 284 1.46 13.43 -14.37
N ALA A 285 0.88 14.63 -14.43
CA ALA A 285 0.03 15.02 -15.55
C ALA A 285 0.86 14.86 -16.84
N THR A 286 0.61 13.77 -17.56
CA THR A 286 1.31 13.42 -18.80
C THR A 286 0.72 14.26 -19.93
N GLY A 287 0.93 15.57 -19.89
CA GLY A 287 0.47 16.47 -20.93
C GLY A 287 0.58 17.91 -20.49
N GLY A 288 1.39 18.69 -21.21
CA GLY A 288 1.45 20.15 -21.10
C GLY A 288 0.20 20.83 -21.68
N GLU A 289 -0.98 20.25 -21.45
CA GLU A 289 -2.25 20.83 -21.85
C GLU A 289 -2.70 21.80 -20.75
N ASN A 290 -3.00 23.03 -21.16
CA ASN A 290 -3.27 24.19 -20.31
C ASN A 290 -4.20 23.85 -19.13
N LYS A 291 -3.65 23.93 -17.92
CA LYS A 291 -4.31 23.63 -16.63
C LYS A 291 -5.45 24.60 -16.27
N HIS A 292 -5.87 25.46 -17.18
CA HIS A 292 -6.70 26.64 -16.86
C HIS A 292 -8.21 26.42 -16.93
N ASP A 293 -8.72 25.38 -17.62
CA ASP A 293 -10.16 25.31 -17.91
C ASP A 293 -10.90 24.09 -17.32
N CYS A 294 -10.24 23.21 -16.56
CA CYS A 294 -10.96 22.16 -15.83
C CYS A 294 -11.42 22.66 -14.45
N VAL A 295 -12.30 23.66 -14.49
CA VAL A 295 -12.95 24.26 -13.32
C VAL A 295 -13.92 23.25 -12.70
N SER A 296 -13.72 22.96 -11.41
CA SER A 296 -14.71 22.37 -10.48
C SER A 296 -15.07 20.88 -10.64
N SER A 297 -14.09 19.97 -10.69
CA SER A 297 -14.41 18.55 -10.47
C SER A 297 -14.78 18.30 -9.01
N VAL A 298 -16.02 17.85 -8.78
CA VAL A 298 -16.67 17.52 -7.50
C VAL A 298 -16.05 16.26 -6.86
N GLY A 299 -14.74 16.26 -6.66
CA GLY A 299 -14.01 15.22 -5.96
C GLY A 299 -13.49 15.74 -4.61
N PRO A 300 -13.19 14.85 -3.65
CA PRO A 300 -12.56 15.28 -2.42
C PRO A 300 -11.25 15.98 -2.72
N THR A 301 -11.03 17.12 -2.08
CA THR A 301 -9.81 17.90 -2.29
C THR A 301 -8.62 17.10 -1.76
N GLU A 302 -7.45 17.30 -2.37
CA GLU A 302 -6.18 16.74 -1.85
C GLU A 302 -6.01 17.05 -0.35
N GLN A 303 -6.46 18.23 0.07
CA GLN A 303 -6.48 18.66 1.46
C GLN A 303 -7.36 17.77 2.34
N GLN A 304 -8.59 17.44 1.93
CA GLN A 304 -9.48 16.55 2.70
C GLN A 304 -8.84 15.18 2.95
N LEU A 305 -8.11 14.66 1.96
CA LEU A 305 -7.40 13.40 2.08
C LEU A 305 -6.22 13.50 3.05
N LEU A 306 -5.43 14.58 3.00
CA LEU A 306 -4.36 14.83 3.96
C LEU A 306 -4.89 14.96 5.39
N ASP A 307 -5.97 15.73 5.59
CA ASP A 307 -6.60 15.91 6.89
C ASP A 307 -7.14 14.57 7.44
N ALA A 308 -7.71 13.72 6.58
CA ALA A 308 -8.16 12.38 6.97
C ALA A 308 -7.00 11.47 7.38
N VAL A 309 -5.85 11.56 6.71
CA VAL A 309 -4.64 10.81 7.08
C VAL A 309 -4.09 11.27 8.42
N ASP A 310 -4.09 12.58 8.68
CA ASP A 310 -3.64 13.10 9.96
C ASP A 310 -4.58 12.73 11.11
N ARG A 311 -5.91 12.74 10.89
CA ARG A 311 -6.88 12.18 11.84
C ARG A 311 -6.63 10.69 12.11
N MET A 312 -6.36 9.91 11.07
CA MET A 312 -6.04 8.49 11.20
C MET A 312 -4.76 8.29 12.03
N ARG A 313 -3.69 9.06 11.79
CA ARG A 313 -2.46 9.01 12.61
C ARG A 313 -2.70 9.37 14.06
N ALA A 314 -3.52 10.40 14.31
CA ALA A 314 -3.86 10.82 15.67
C ALA A 314 -4.56 9.70 16.46
N ARG A 315 -5.47 8.95 15.81
CA ARG A 315 -6.16 7.79 16.42
C ARG A 315 -5.22 6.65 16.80
N LEU A 316 -4.12 6.47 16.06
CA LEU A 316 -3.16 5.37 16.26
C LEU A 316 -2.07 5.68 17.29
N SER A 317 -2.08 6.88 17.88
CA SER A 317 -1.04 7.28 18.83
C SER A 317 -1.27 6.62 20.19
N PRO A 318 -0.35 5.79 20.73
CA PRO A 318 -0.57 4.96 21.92
C PRO A 318 -0.82 5.69 23.26
N GLY A 319 -1.00 7.01 23.24
CA GLY A 319 -1.20 7.84 24.42
C GLY A 319 -2.42 8.76 24.33
N ALA A 320 -3.23 8.65 23.27
CA ALA A 320 -4.54 9.31 23.22
C ALA A 320 -5.57 8.56 24.07
N VAL A 321 -5.22 8.23 25.32
CA VAL A 321 -6.24 8.13 26.36
C VAL A 321 -6.78 9.55 26.45
N VAL A 322 -7.98 9.74 25.92
CA VAL A 322 -8.73 10.98 26.05
C VAL A 322 -8.81 11.27 27.55
N CYS A 323 -7.99 12.18 28.04
CA CYS A 323 -8.26 12.84 29.32
C CYS A 323 -9.51 13.69 29.07
N ALA A 324 -10.67 13.04 29.18
CA ALA A 324 -11.98 13.65 29.18
C ALA A 324 -12.21 14.39 30.49
#